data_AF-I3E748-F1
#
_entry.id   AF-I3E748-F1
#
_cell.length_a   1.000
_cell.length_b   1.000
_cell.length_c   1.000
_cell.angle_alpha   90.00
_cell.angle_beta   90.00
_cell.angle_gamma   90.00
#
_symmetry.space_group_name_H-M   'P 1'
#
loop_
_entity.id
_entity.type
_entity.pdbx_description
1 polymer ?
#
loop_
_entity_poly.entity_id
_entity_poly.type
_entity_poly.pdbx_seq_one_letter_code
_entity_poly.pdbx_strand_id
1 'polypeptide(L)'
;MIVHKAYKFRIYPNKKQMELINKTIGCSRFVFNFFLAKQKAKDAYWHICEEMVQNGQFPKNNWKGEYINKKETIKSLPELKKQYEFLKEVDSIALQKSVENLADSYVRYYNKQNKQPRFKSKKNPVQSYTTKHVNGNILLKATI
;
A
#
# COMPACT_ATOMS: atom_id res chain seq x y z
N MET A 1 -21.42 -6.06 -24.02
CA MET A 1 -20.81 -6.68 -22.81
C MET A 1 -19.30 -6.66 -22.98
N ILE A 2 -18.56 -5.94 -22.13
CA ILE A 2 -17.10 -5.93 -22.20
C ILE A 2 -16.59 -7.23 -21.58
N VAL A 3 -15.95 -8.09 -22.38
CA VAL A 3 -15.33 -9.33 -21.90
C VAL A 3 -13.88 -9.04 -21.55
N HIS A 4 -13.56 -9.07 -20.25
CA HIS A 4 -12.18 -8.95 -19.78
C HIS A 4 -11.45 -10.29 -19.94
N LYS A 5 -10.26 -10.27 -20.53
CA LYS A 5 -9.36 -11.44 -20.62
C LYS A 5 -8.23 -11.29 -19.60
N ALA A 6 -7.93 -12.38 -18.91
CA ALA A 6 -6.80 -12.47 -18.00
C ALA A 6 -5.86 -13.59 -18.46
N TYR A 7 -4.56 -13.34 -18.39
CA TYR A 7 -3.53 -14.31 -18.74
C TYR A 7 -2.56 -14.49 -17.58
N LYS A 8 -2.11 -15.73 -17.36
CA LYS A 8 -1.14 -16.08 -16.32
C LYS A 8 0.08 -16.71 -16.97
N PHE A 9 1.24 -16.11 -16.76
CA PHE A 9 2.50 -16.56 -17.33
C PHE A 9 3.51 -16.86 -16.23
N ARG A 10 4.38 -17.85 -16.48
CA ARG A 10 5.62 -18.03 -15.72
C ARG A 10 6.73 -17.27 -16.45
N ILE A 11 7.46 -16.45 -15.72
CA ILE A 11 8.61 -15.69 -16.27
C ILE A 11 9.92 -16.29 -15.77
N TYR A 12 10.97 -16.13 -16.57
CA TYR A 12 12.34 -16.51 -16.23
C TYR A 12 13.23 -15.26 -16.26
N PRO A 13 13.23 -14.46 -15.18
CA PRO A 13 13.98 -13.21 -15.13
C PRO A 13 15.50 -13.47 -15.08
N ASN A 14 16.27 -12.60 -15.72
CA ASN A 14 17.73 -12.56 -15.51
C ASN A 14 18.07 -11.95 -14.13
N LYS A 15 19.35 -12.00 -13.72
CA LYS A 15 19.79 -11.51 -12.41
C LYS A 15 19.35 -10.06 -12.11
N LYS A 16 19.53 -9.14 -13.06
CA LYS A 16 19.12 -7.73 -12.92
C LYS A 16 17.60 -7.58 -12.76
N GLN A 17 16.83 -8.35 -13.50
CA GLN A 17 15.37 -8.37 -13.39
C GLN A 17 14.90 -8.94 -12.05
N MET A 18 15.54 -10.01 -11.56
CA MET A 18 15.27 -10.59 -10.24
C MET A 18 15.50 -9.57 -9.13
N GLU A 19 16.63 -8.87 -9.17
CA GLU A 19 16.95 -7.81 -8.21
C GLU A 19 15.90 -6.69 -8.25
N LEU A 20 15.54 -6.20 -9.44
CA LEU A 20 14.53 -5.15 -9.59
C LEU A 20 13.15 -5.59 -9.08
N ILE A 21 12.73 -6.83 -9.39
CA ILE A 21 11.47 -7.40 -8.89
C ILE A 21 11.48 -7.46 -7.36
N ASN A 22 12.56 -7.96 -6.76
CA ASN A 22 12.68 -8.06 -5.31
C ASN A 22 12.70 -6.68 -4.63
N LYS A 23 13.43 -5.71 -5.20
CA LYS A 23 13.40 -4.31 -4.75
C LYS A 23 11.99 -3.73 -4.84
N THR A 24 11.30 -3.95 -5.96
CA THR A 24 9.94 -3.44 -6.17
C THR A 24 8.96 -4.03 -5.16
N ILE A 25 9.01 -5.33 -4.89
CA ILE A 25 8.19 -5.95 -3.85
C ILE A 25 8.51 -5.36 -2.46
N GLY A 26 9.80 -5.20 -2.14
CA GLY A 26 10.25 -4.61 -0.89
C GLY A 26 9.74 -3.18 -0.69
N CYS A 27 9.86 -2.34 -1.71
CA CYS A 27 9.43 -0.95 -1.69
C CYS A 27 7.90 -0.83 -1.62
N SER A 28 7.15 -1.63 -2.41
CA SER A 28 5.69 -1.67 -2.33
C SER A 28 5.22 -2.08 -0.92
N ARG A 29 5.86 -3.09 -0.31
CA ARG A 29 5.58 -3.51 1.06
C ARG A 29 5.90 -2.42 2.08
N PHE A 30 7.03 -1.73 1.95
CA PHE A 30 7.39 -0.60 2.80
C PHE A 30 6.34 0.51 2.73
N VAL A 31 5.98 0.95 1.53
CA VAL A 31 4.98 2.01 1.32
C VAL A 31 3.63 1.65 1.94
N PHE A 32 3.18 0.41 1.76
CA PHE A 32 1.94 -0.06 2.38
C PHE A 32 2.00 0.03 3.91
N ASN A 33 3.07 -0.48 4.50
CA ASN A 33 3.23 -0.51 5.95
C ASN A 33 3.42 0.89 6.53
N PHE A 34 4.13 1.77 5.85
CA PHE A 34 4.36 3.16 6.26
C PHE A 34 3.04 3.93 6.41
N PHE A 35 2.18 3.87 5.39
CA PHE A 35 0.88 4.55 5.46
C PHE A 35 -0.13 3.83 6.37
N LEU A 36 -0.06 2.51 6.48
CA LEU A 36 -0.84 1.78 7.47
C LEU A 36 -0.45 2.20 8.89
N ALA A 37 0.84 2.38 9.19
CA ALA A 37 1.30 2.86 10.48
C ALA A 37 0.76 4.26 10.79
N LYS A 38 0.79 5.18 9.82
CA LYS A 38 0.20 6.52 9.97
C LYS A 38 -1.29 6.46 10.30
N GLN A 39 -2.06 5.63 9.61
CA GLN A 39 -3.50 5.48 9.90
C GLN A 39 -3.72 4.87 11.28
N LYS A 40 -2.99 3.81 11.64
CA LYS A 40 -3.08 3.20 12.97
C LYS A 40 -2.72 4.15 14.11
N ALA A 41 -1.80 5.09 13.89
CA ALA A 41 -1.48 6.11 14.88
C ALA A 41 -2.66 7.07 15.11
N LYS A 42 -3.40 7.44 14.05
CA LYS A 42 -4.66 8.21 14.17
C LYS A 42 -5.72 7.42 14.93
N ASP A 43 -5.87 6.13 14.61
CA ASP A 43 -6.83 5.22 15.25
C ASP A 43 -6.49 5.07 16.75
N ALA A 44 -5.21 4.92 17.11
CA ALA A 44 -4.76 4.82 18.50
C ALA A 44 -5.05 6.09 19.31
N TYR A 45 -4.84 7.26 18.72
CA TYR A 45 -5.15 8.52 19.39
C TYR A 45 -6.65 8.65 19.71
N TRP A 46 -7.51 8.20 18.80
CA TRP A 46 -8.96 8.15 19.05
C TRP A 46 -9.30 7.28 20.27
N HIS A 47 -8.68 6.09 20.38
CA HIS A 47 -8.89 5.19 21.51
C HIS A 47 -8.42 5.78 22.84
N ILE A 48 -7.27 6.47 22.86
CA ILE A 48 -6.77 7.14 24.06
C ILE A 48 -7.74 8.23 24.51
N CYS A 49 -8.24 9.07 23.59
CA CYS A 49 -9.23 10.08 23.91
C CYS A 49 -10.53 9.47 24.44
N GLU A 50 -10.98 8.36 23.87
CA GLU A 50 -12.17 7.63 24.32
C GLU A 50 -12.00 7.10 25.75
N GLU A 51 -10.83 6.52 26.05
CA GLU A 51 -10.48 6.03 27.38
C GLU A 51 -10.44 7.16 28.42
N MET A 52 -9.89 8.33 28.07
CA MET A 52 -9.88 9.49 28.95
C MET A 52 -11.29 10.03 29.26
N VAL A 53 -12.22 9.94 28.32
CA VAL A 53 -13.63 10.29 28.55
C VAL A 53 -14.28 9.29 29.49
N GLN A 54 -14.04 7.99 29.30
CA GLN A 54 -14.55 6.94 30.19
C GLN A 54 -14.03 7.07 31.62
N ASN A 55 -12.77 7.49 31.76
CA ASN A 55 -12.13 7.78 33.05
C ASN A 55 -12.53 9.14 33.65
N GLY A 56 -13.45 9.88 33.02
CA GLY A 56 -13.96 11.16 33.52
C GLY A 56 -12.99 12.34 33.42
N GLN A 57 -11.84 12.18 32.74
CA GLN A 57 -10.89 13.27 32.52
C GLN A 57 -11.38 14.27 31.47
N PHE A 58 -12.18 13.79 30.50
CA PHE A 58 -12.79 14.62 29.47
C PHE A 58 -14.31 14.47 29.42
N PRO A 59 -15.03 15.56 29.09
CA PRO A 59 -16.49 15.51 28.98
C PRO A 59 -16.99 14.78 27.73
N LYS A 60 -16.19 14.78 26.64
CA LYS A 60 -16.53 14.10 25.38
C LYS A 60 -15.30 13.94 24.48
N ASN A 61 -15.33 12.92 23.61
CA ASN A 61 -14.29 12.70 22.61
C ASN A 61 -14.58 13.59 21.38
N ASN A 62 -13.79 14.64 21.20
CA ASN A 62 -13.89 15.53 20.04
C ASN A 62 -12.93 15.16 18.90
N TRP A 63 -12.13 14.10 19.06
CA TRP A 63 -11.13 13.74 18.05
C TRP A 63 -11.79 13.15 16.81
N LYS A 64 -11.55 13.80 15.65
CA LYS A 64 -11.97 13.31 14.34
C LYS A 64 -10.73 12.94 13.54
N GLY A 65 -10.29 11.70 13.68
CA GLY A 65 -9.23 11.15 12.84
C GLY A 65 -9.72 10.99 11.41
N GLU A 66 -9.11 11.68 10.46
CA GLU A 66 -9.44 11.51 9.06
C GLU A 66 -9.07 10.10 8.56
N TYR A 67 -9.99 9.49 7.81
CA TYR A 67 -9.75 8.24 7.12
C TYR A 67 -8.69 8.39 6.04
N ILE A 68 -8.08 7.27 5.64
CA ILE A 68 -7.08 7.27 4.59
C ILE A 68 -7.65 7.81 3.27
N ASN A 69 -7.14 8.96 2.84
CA ASN A 69 -7.46 9.51 1.54
C ASN A 69 -6.44 9.06 0.50
N LYS A 70 -6.91 8.25 -0.46
CA LYS A 70 -6.08 7.71 -1.55
C LYS A 70 -5.32 8.80 -2.30
N LYS A 71 -6.00 9.89 -2.68
CA LYS A 71 -5.41 10.93 -3.54
C LYS A 71 -4.32 11.70 -2.81
N GLU A 72 -4.59 12.11 -1.58
CA GLU A 72 -3.62 12.83 -0.74
C GLU A 72 -2.41 11.96 -0.40
N THR A 73 -2.65 10.68 -0.08
CA THR A 73 -1.57 9.74 0.22
C THR A 73 -0.66 9.55 -0.99
N ILE A 74 -1.22 9.43 -2.20
CA ILE A 74 -0.43 9.39 -3.44
C ILE A 74 0.33 10.71 -3.66
N LYS A 75 -0.29 11.87 -3.42
CA LYS A 75 0.38 13.18 -3.52
C LYS A 75 1.55 13.33 -2.54
N SER A 76 1.55 12.61 -1.42
CA SER A 76 2.65 12.61 -0.45
C SER A 76 3.82 11.68 -0.81
N LEU A 77 3.67 10.80 -1.81
CA LEU A 77 4.73 9.88 -2.23
C LEU A 77 6.03 10.56 -2.70
N PRO A 78 6.00 11.69 -3.45
CA PRO A 78 7.22 12.39 -3.84
C PRO A 78 8.05 12.85 -2.63
N GLU A 79 7.41 13.34 -1.58
CA GLU A 79 8.09 13.72 -0.34
C GLU A 79 8.66 12.49 0.39
N LEU A 80 7.89 11.40 0.43
CA LEU A 80 8.39 10.13 0.97
C LEU A 80 9.62 9.62 0.23
N LYS A 81 9.67 9.78 -1.10
CA LYS A 81 10.85 9.43 -1.92
C LYS A 81 12.05 10.34 -1.67
N LYS A 82 11.85 11.59 -1.23
CA LYS A 82 12.95 12.47 -0.81
C LYS A 82 13.57 11.96 0.50
N GLN A 83 12.75 11.50 1.43
CA GLN A 83 13.20 10.94 2.71
C GLN A 83 13.85 9.56 2.55
N TYR A 84 13.33 8.75 1.63
CA TYR A 84 13.76 7.37 1.40
C TYR A 84 14.17 7.17 -0.06
N GLU A 85 15.44 7.40 -0.36
CA GLU A 85 15.94 7.42 -1.74
C GLU A 85 15.80 6.09 -2.48
N PHE A 86 15.87 4.96 -1.78
CA PHE A 86 15.69 3.63 -2.37
C PHE A 86 14.32 3.45 -3.05
N LEU A 87 13.31 4.26 -2.70
CA LEU A 87 12.00 4.27 -3.37
C LEU A 87 12.04 4.87 -4.78
N LYS A 88 13.12 5.57 -5.15
CA LYS A 88 13.32 6.10 -6.51
C LYS A 88 13.83 5.03 -7.48
N GLU A 89 14.40 3.94 -6.98
CA GLU A 89 14.98 2.86 -7.79
C GLU A 89 13.92 1.98 -8.50
N VAL A 90 12.66 2.07 -8.05
CA VAL A 90 11.59 1.18 -8.50
C VAL A 90 10.48 1.94 -9.22
N ASP A 91 9.66 1.18 -9.96
CA ASP A 91 8.52 1.72 -10.67
C ASP A 91 7.56 2.48 -9.74
N SER A 92 7.36 3.77 -10.05
CA SER A 92 6.46 4.64 -9.30
C SER A 92 5.01 4.15 -9.31
N ILE A 93 4.57 3.45 -10.37
CA ILE A 93 3.21 2.94 -10.51
C ILE A 93 2.97 1.82 -9.49
N ALA A 94 3.97 0.98 -9.24
CA ALA A 94 3.90 -0.07 -8.21
C ALA A 94 3.75 0.50 -6.79
N LEU A 95 4.39 1.65 -6.51
CA LEU A 95 4.25 2.34 -5.22
C LEU A 95 2.86 2.97 -5.08
N GLN A 96 2.39 3.66 -6.11
CA GLN A 96 1.04 4.23 -6.16
C GLN A 96 -0.01 3.12 -5.97
N LYS A 97 0.15 1.99 -6.66
CA LYS A 97 -0.78 0.87 -6.55
C LYS A 97 -0.79 0.25 -5.15
N SER A 98 0.34 0.27 -4.45
CA SER A 98 0.40 -0.15 -3.05
C SER A 98 -0.48 0.73 -2.14
N VAL A 99 -0.46 2.05 -2.37
CA VAL A 99 -1.35 3.00 -1.68
C VAL A 99 -2.82 2.77 -2.07
N GLU A 100 -3.11 2.57 -3.36
CA GLU A 100 -4.47 2.25 -3.81
C GLU A 100 -5.02 1.00 -3.12
N ASN A 101 -4.21 -0.06 -2.99
CA ASN A 101 -4.59 -1.30 -2.33
C ASN A 101 -4.86 -1.10 -0.84
N LEU A 102 -4.07 -0.25 -0.16
CA LEU A 102 -4.31 0.10 1.24
C LEU A 102 -5.64 0.86 1.39
N ALA A 103 -5.87 1.87 0.56
CA ALA A 103 -7.11 2.64 0.59
C ALA A 103 -8.34 1.76 0.32
N ASP A 104 -8.28 0.89 -0.69
CA ASP A 104 -9.35 -0.09 -0.98
C ASP A 104 -9.59 -1.04 0.19
N SER A 105 -8.52 -1.52 0.86
CA SER A 105 -8.65 -2.39 2.02
C SER A 105 -9.37 -1.71 3.20
N TYR A 106 -9.15 -0.41 3.40
CA TYR A 106 -9.88 0.38 4.38
C TYR A 106 -11.34 0.63 3.97
N VAL A 107 -11.62 0.92 2.69
CA VAL A 107 -12.99 1.05 2.18
C VAL A 107 -13.80 -0.22 2.44
N ARG A 108 -13.23 -1.39 2.14
CA ARG A 108 -13.88 -2.70 2.41
C ARG A 108 -14.07 -2.95 3.91
N TYR A 109 -13.12 -2.53 4.73
CA TYR A 109 -13.24 -2.61 6.19
C TYR A 109 -14.41 -1.75 6.71
N TYR A 110 -14.52 -0.50 6.27
CA TYR A 110 -15.62 0.39 6.67
C TYR A 110 -16.98 -0.09 6.16
N ASN A 111 -17.02 -0.72 4.98
CA ASN A 111 -18.22 -1.37 4.46
C ASN A 111 -18.53 -2.72 5.12
N LYS A 112 -17.81 -3.10 6.20
CA LYS A 112 -17.96 -4.36 6.95
C LYS A 112 -17.80 -5.63 6.10
N GLN A 113 -17.13 -5.53 4.95
CA GLN A 113 -16.89 -6.68 4.06
C GLN A 113 -15.69 -7.51 4.53
N ASN A 114 -14.66 -6.84 5.05
CA ASN A 114 -13.39 -7.45 5.45
C ASN A 114 -12.94 -6.95 6.82
N LYS A 115 -11.97 -7.65 7.42
CA LYS A 115 -11.28 -7.21 8.65
C LYS A 115 -10.32 -6.06 8.38
N GLN A 116 -9.90 -5.37 9.45
CA GLN A 116 -8.96 -4.26 9.38
C GLN A 116 -7.65 -4.65 8.66
N PRO A 117 -7.04 -3.75 7.87
CA PRO A 117 -5.75 -4.00 7.23
C PRO A 117 -4.63 -4.32 8.23
N ARG A 118 -3.76 -5.27 7.85
CA ARG A 118 -2.62 -5.74 8.66
C ARG A 118 -1.30 -5.40 7.98
N PHE A 119 -0.25 -5.21 8.77
CA PHE A 119 1.10 -5.02 8.25
C PHE A 119 1.53 -6.21 7.38
N LYS A 120 2.10 -5.91 6.21
CA LYS A 120 2.67 -6.89 5.30
C LYS A 120 4.02 -7.37 5.83
N SER A 121 4.21 -8.70 5.89
CA SER A 121 5.45 -9.33 6.35
C SER A 121 6.36 -9.76 5.20
N LYS A 122 7.69 -9.69 5.41
CA LYS A 122 8.69 -10.28 4.50
C LYS A 122 8.62 -11.81 4.50
N LYS A 123 8.22 -12.39 5.63
CA LYS A 123 8.16 -13.85 5.85
C LYS A 123 6.92 -14.48 5.20
N ASN A 124 6.06 -13.69 4.55
CA ASN A 124 4.93 -14.26 3.81
C ASN A 124 5.49 -15.09 2.63
N PRO A 125 5.12 -16.38 2.50
CA PRO A 125 5.56 -17.23 1.38
C PRO A 125 5.16 -16.65 0.01
N VAL A 126 4.06 -15.89 -0.04
CA VAL A 126 3.61 -15.22 -1.25
C VAL A 126 4.01 -13.75 -1.22
N GLN A 127 4.99 -13.40 -2.05
CA GLN A 127 5.47 -12.03 -2.27
C GLN A 127 5.01 -11.55 -3.64
N SER A 128 4.34 -10.40 -3.70
CA SER A 128 3.80 -9.86 -4.94
C SER A 128 3.73 -8.33 -4.93
N TYR A 129 3.75 -7.76 -6.13
CA TYR A 129 3.43 -6.36 -6.38
C TYR A 129 2.49 -6.27 -7.59
N THR A 130 1.84 -5.12 -7.75
CA THR A 130 0.96 -4.86 -8.88
C THR A 130 1.42 -3.58 -9.53
N THR A 131 1.58 -3.59 -10.85
CA THR A 131 1.83 -2.38 -11.65
C THR A 131 0.89 -2.36 -12.85
N LYS A 132 0.88 -1.25 -13.58
CA LYS A 132 0.09 -1.05 -14.80
C LYS A 132 1.07 -0.92 -15.97
N HIS A 133 0.68 -1.46 -17.12
CA HIS A 133 1.38 -1.20 -18.37
C HIS A 133 1.14 0.26 -18.77
N VAL A 134 2.21 1.05 -18.82
CA VAL A 134 2.21 2.46 -19.23
C VAL A 134 3.46 2.69 -20.08
N ASN A 135 3.27 3.29 -21.25
CA ASN A 135 4.37 3.69 -22.15
C ASN A 135 5.39 2.56 -22.44
N GLY A 136 4.95 1.30 -22.58
CA GLY A 136 5.84 0.19 -22.91
C GLY A 136 6.74 -0.30 -21.76
N ASN A 137 6.46 0.09 -20.50
CA ASN A 137 7.27 -0.29 -19.33
C ASN A 137 7.28 -1.80 -19.03
N ILE A 138 6.33 -2.58 -19.56
CA ILE A 138 6.27 -4.04 -19.41
C ILE A 138 6.28 -4.67 -20.79
N LEU A 139 7.27 -5.51 -21.05
CA LEU A 139 7.38 -6.24 -22.30
C LEU A 139 7.70 -7.71 -22.03
N LEU A 140 6.90 -8.61 -22.58
CA LEU A 140 7.12 -10.05 -22.55
C LEU A 140 7.80 -10.45 -23.85
N LYS A 141 9.05 -10.93 -23.77
CA LYS A 141 9.72 -11.55 -24.91
C LYS A 141 9.51 -13.06 -24.81
N ALA A 142 8.94 -13.65 -25.87
CA ALA A 142 8.98 -15.10 -26.03
C ALA A 142 10.43 -15.50 -26.27
N THR A 143 10.93 -16.45 -25.49
CA THR A 143 12.18 -17.16 -25.82
C THR A 143 11.75 -18.30 -26.72
N ILE A 144 11.98 -18.16 -28.03
CA ILE A 144 11.88 -19.26 -29.00
C ILE A 144 13.15 -20.09 -28.88
#